data_AF-A0A238W923-F1
#
_entry.id   AF-A0A238W923-F1
#
_cell.length_a   1.000
_cell.length_b   1.000
_cell.length_c   1.000
_cell.angle_alpha   90.00
_cell.angle_beta   90.00
_cell.angle_gamma   90.00
#
_symmetry.space_group_name_H-M   'P 1'
#
loop_
_entity.id
_entity.type
_entity.pdbx_description
1 polymer ?
#
loop_
_entity_poly.entity_id
_entity_poly.type
_entity_poly.pdbx_seq_one_letter_code
_entity_poly.pdbx_strand_id
1 'polypeptide(L)'
;MTDCEIIIKGELHSSKGDLAHERELLVEGVDHLILEGPENEAEYSLTQQWYAFVMMLTNYLFFRILQTDSSVLEDITKAQDGEVVKTRKSDASVLENSHSLARVAAAIMFLGLFSISAFYGILGNHLLGVPLLLGSALVPLLFLRFHESARTNNSRNELMAELITDAAKDGGRVVAVVGDNHAEPIIQHLPGWIDPVREKPVYSSTSWRHLKDVSYPIFLCISALWVFYSLFVAYVEFVWSLSI
;
A
#
# COMPACT_ATOMS: atom_id res chain seq x y z
N MET A 1 17.32 29.96 13.21
CA MET A 1 16.91 28.65 12.68
C MET A 1 15.94 28.10 13.70
N THR A 2 14.75 27.72 13.29
CA THR A 2 13.83 26.97 14.15
C THR A 2 14.53 25.66 14.52
N ASP A 3 14.58 25.32 15.81
CA ASP A 3 15.03 23.99 16.24
C ASP A 3 14.02 23.00 15.67
N CYS A 4 14.43 22.26 14.63
CA CYS A 4 13.60 21.33 13.91
C CYS A 4 14.34 20.00 13.83
N GLU A 5 13.78 18.98 14.48
CA GLU A 5 14.29 17.62 14.45
C GLU A 5 13.50 16.83 13.40
N ILE A 6 14.19 16.29 12.41
CA ILE A 6 13.55 15.58 11.31
C ILE A 6 14.10 14.16 11.27
N ILE A 7 13.23 13.19 11.48
CA ILE A 7 13.57 11.75 11.44
C ILE A 7 12.88 11.13 10.23
N ILE A 8 13.63 10.45 9.38
CA ILE A 8 13.10 9.68 8.25
C ILE A 8 13.37 8.21 8.53
N LYS A 9 12.33 7.51 8.96
CA LYS A 9 12.37 6.10 9.30
C LYS A 9 11.99 5.25 8.09
N GLY A 10 12.97 4.53 7.56
CA GLY A 10 12.77 3.49 6.55
C GLY A 10 12.21 2.22 7.18
N GLU A 11 11.10 1.70 6.67
CA GLU A 11 10.42 0.51 7.19
C GLU A 11 10.34 -0.63 6.17
N LEU A 12 10.19 -1.84 6.70
CA LEU A 12 9.56 -2.93 5.97
C LEU A 12 8.11 -3.01 6.46
N HIS A 13 7.12 -2.75 5.59
CA HIS A 13 5.71 -2.68 5.99
C HIS A 13 5.13 -3.91 6.72
N SER A 14 5.84 -5.04 6.72
CA SER A 14 5.43 -6.28 7.41
C SER A 14 6.18 -6.52 8.72
N SER A 15 7.08 -5.62 9.11
CA SER A 15 8.05 -5.79 10.19
C SER A 15 7.48 -5.33 11.51
N LYS A 16 7.28 -6.27 12.43
CA LYS A 16 6.83 -5.95 13.78
C LYS A 16 7.90 -5.20 14.57
N GLY A 17 9.17 -5.42 14.24
CA GLY A 17 10.28 -4.68 14.83
C GLY A 17 10.27 -3.22 14.42
N ASP A 18 10.00 -2.93 13.14
CA ASP A 18 9.89 -1.55 12.65
C ASP A 18 8.70 -0.84 13.31
N LEU A 19 7.51 -1.45 13.34
CA LEU A 19 6.35 -0.86 14.02
C LEU A 19 6.63 -0.59 15.52
N ALA A 20 7.34 -1.49 16.21
CA ALA A 20 7.68 -1.28 17.62
C ALA A 20 8.63 -0.08 17.80
N HIS A 21 9.65 0.01 16.95
CA HIS A 21 10.62 1.10 16.96
C HIS A 21 9.97 2.45 16.58
N GLU A 22 9.09 2.46 15.59
CA GLU A 22 8.32 3.66 15.21
C GLU A 22 7.46 4.16 16.36
N ARG A 23 6.84 3.27 17.14
CA ARG A 23 6.11 3.66 18.35
C ARG A 23 7.03 4.29 19.39
N GLU A 24 8.24 3.74 19.58
CA GLU A 24 9.23 4.30 20.49
C GLU A 24 9.63 5.71 20.05
N LEU A 25 9.88 5.92 18.75
CA LEU A 25 10.14 7.25 18.19
C LEU A 25 9.01 8.22 18.52
N LEU A 26 7.74 7.86 18.32
CA LEU A 26 6.63 8.78 18.57
C LEU A 26 6.35 9.04 20.06
N VAL A 27 6.74 8.13 20.96
CA VAL A 27 6.57 8.33 22.42
C VAL A 27 7.43 9.48 22.95
N GLU A 28 8.53 9.83 22.27
CA GLU A 28 9.40 10.95 22.64
C GLU A 28 8.79 12.34 22.37
N GLY A 29 7.61 12.40 21.72
CA GLY A 29 6.95 13.64 21.31
C GLY A 29 6.98 13.82 19.79
N VAL A 30 5.85 14.11 19.14
CA VAL A 30 5.83 14.34 17.69
C VAL A 30 4.85 15.45 17.32
N ASP A 31 5.35 16.46 16.62
CA ASP A 31 4.53 17.59 16.15
C ASP A 31 3.91 17.26 14.79
N HIS A 32 4.67 16.63 13.89
CA HIS A 32 4.19 16.21 12.58
C HIS A 32 4.61 14.76 12.27
N LEU A 33 3.62 13.88 12.06
CA LEU A 33 3.80 12.53 11.56
C LEU A 33 3.44 12.47 10.08
N ILE A 34 4.39 12.08 9.24
CA ILE A 34 4.17 11.95 7.80
C ILE A 34 4.18 10.47 7.41
N LEU A 35 3.08 9.99 6.82
CA LEU A 35 2.90 8.58 6.45
C LEU A 35 2.62 8.37 4.96
N GLU A 36 3.11 7.23 4.47
CA GLU A 36 2.68 6.65 3.20
C GLU A 36 1.27 6.07 3.31
N GLY A 37 0.25 6.70 2.71
CA GLY A 37 -1.11 6.16 2.78
C GLY A 37 -2.19 7.09 2.25
N PRO A 38 -3.44 6.60 2.17
CA PRO A 38 -4.61 7.44 1.90
C PRO A 38 -5.07 8.17 3.18
N GLU A 39 -5.43 9.44 3.02
CA GLU A 39 -6.05 10.30 4.03
C GLU A 39 -7.50 9.88 4.31
N ASN A 40 -8.26 9.64 3.25
CA ASN A 40 -9.68 9.33 3.32
C ASN A 40 -9.99 7.97 2.68
N GLU A 41 -11.10 7.38 3.11
CA GLU A 41 -11.70 6.25 2.41
C GLU A 41 -12.04 6.63 0.96
N ALA A 42 -11.92 5.65 0.06
CA ALA A 42 -12.18 5.85 -1.34
C ALA A 42 -13.68 5.74 -1.66
N GLU A 43 -14.24 6.77 -2.28
CA GLU A 43 -15.57 6.73 -2.87
C GLU A 43 -15.47 6.37 -4.35
N TYR A 44 -16.12 5.27 -4.76
CA TYR A 44 -16.07 4.78 -6.14
C TYR A 44 -17.41 4.99 -6.85
N SER A 45 -17.37 5.60 -8.03
CA SER A 45 -18.52 5.68 -8.92
C SER A 45 -18.90 4.30 -9.50
N LEU A 46 -20.07 4.20 -10.13
CA LEU A 46 -20.54 2.96 -10.76
C LEU A 46 -19.56 2.39 -11.81
N THR A 47 -18.87 3.26 -12.54
CA THR A 47 -17.90 2.82 -13.56
C THR A 47 -16.56 2.39 -12.97
N GLN A 48 -16.33 2.65 -11.68
CA GLN A 48 -15.10 2.30 -10.95
C GLN A 48 -15.28 1.07 -10.04
N GLN A 49 -16.45 0.42 -10.04
CA GLN A 49 -16.74 -0.73 -9.16
C GLN A 49 -15.80 -1.93 -9.38
N TRP A 50 -15.33 -2.14 -10.61
CA TRP A 50 -14.32 -3.15 -10.89
C TRP A 50 -13.02 -2.87 -10.09
N TYR A 51 -12.63 -1.60 -9.97
CA TYR A 51 -11.44 -1.19 -9.24
C TYR A 51 -11.66 -1.24 -7.74
N ALA A 52 -12.86 -0.85 -7.27
CA ALA A 52 -13.26 -1.05 -5.87
C ALA A 52 -13.14 -2.52 -5.47
N PHE A 53 -13.59 -3.44 -6.33
CA PHE A 53 -13.47 -4.88 -6.12
C PHE A 53 -12.01 -5.35 -6.12
N VAL A 54 -11.18 -4.85 -7.04
CA VAL A 54 -9.73 -5.12 -7.03
C VAL A 54 -9.10 -4.66 -5.71
N MET A 55 -9.37 -3.43 -5.27
CA MET A 55 -8.84 -2.87 -4.03
C MET A 55 -9.30 -3.68 -2.81
N MET A 56 -10.58 -4.07 -2.77
CA MET A 56 -11.13 -4.95 -1.75
C MET A 56 -10.36 -6.28 -1.72
N LEU A 57 -10.24 -6.98 -2.85
CA LEU A 57 -9.51 -8.24 -2.92
C LEU A 57 -8.06 -8.07 -2.46
N THR A 58 -7.38 -7.02 -2.94
CA THR A 58 -5.98 -6.81 -2.56
C THR A 58 -5.80 -6.50 -1.09
N ASN A 59 -6.72 -5.72 -0.52
CA ASN A 59 -6.66 -5.35 0.89
C ASN A 59 -6.93 -6.56 1.80
N TYR A 60 -8.02 -7.29 1.54
CA TYR A 60 -8.42 -8.42 2.38
C TYR A 60 -7.50 -9.64 2.23
N LEU A 61 -7.03 -9.92 1.03
CA LEU A 61 -6.19 -11.11 0.79
C LEU A 61 -4.71 -10.85 1.05
N PHE A 62 -4.23 -9.60 1.00
CA PHE A 62 -2.81 -9.28 1.12
C PHE A 62 -2.52 -8.21 2.17
N PHE A 63 -2.92 -6.96 1.97
CA PHE A 63 -2.41 -5.85 2.79
C PHE A 63 -2.75 -6.01 4.27
N ARG A 64 -4.01 -6.34 4.61
CA ARG A 64 -4.42 -6.54 6.00
C ARG A 64 -3.71 -7.70 6.70
N ILE A 65 -3.25 -8.70 5.94
CA ILE A 65 -2.59 -9.89 6.49
C ILE A 65 -1.08 -9.71 6.56
N LEU A 66 -0.49 -9.10 5.52
CA LEU A 66 0.96 -8.97 5.36
C LEU A 66 1.53 -7.71 6.00
N GLN A 67 0.76 -6.64 6.13
CA GLN A 67 1.24 -5.37 6.66
C GLN A 67 0.91 -5.22 8.13
N THR A 68 1.81 -4.56 8.86
CA THR A 68 1.57 -4.09 10.21
C THR A 68 0.60 -2.90 10.18
N ASP A 69 -0.20 -2.78 11.24
CA ASP A 69 -1.20 -1.74 11.35
C ASP A 69 -0.57 -0.42 11.80
N SER A 70 -0.41 0.51 10.85
CA SER A 70 0.16 1.85 11.11
C SER A 70 -0.83 2.82 11.75
N SER A 71 -2.11 2.47 11.90
CA SER A 71 -3.09 3.34 12.57
C SER A 71 -2.72 3.65 14.02
N VAL A 72 -2.00 2.73 14.67
CA VAL A 72 -1.45 2.92 16.03
C VAL A 72 -0.49 4.10 16.09
N LEU A 73 0.25 4.38 15.02
CA LEU A 73 1.15 5.55 14.94
C LEU A 73 0.33 6.85 14.92
N GLU A 74 -0.75 6.88 14.13
CA GLU A 74 -1.65 8.03 14.07
C GLU A 74 -2.32 8.30 15.42
N ASP A 75 -2.75 7.25 16.12
CA ASP A 75 -3.36 7.36 17.44
C ASP A 75 -2.38 7.95 18.46
N ILE A 76 -1.11 7.53 18.44
CA ILE A 76 -0.07 8.08 19.32
C ILE A 76 0.16 9.57 19.03
N THR A 77 0.31 9.95 17.76
CA THR A 77 0.51 11.35 17.37
C THR A 77 -0.68 12.23 17.76
N LYS A 78 -1.91 11.79 17.46
CA LYS A 78 -3.12 12.54 17.80
C LYS A 78 -3.30 12.68 19.32
N ALA A 79 -2.90 11.68 20.11
CA ALA A 79 -2.94 11.75 21.57
C ALA A 79 -1.97 12.78 22.16
N GLN A 80 -1.01 13.27 21.37
CA GLN A 80 -0.04 14.30 21.73
C GLN A 80 -0.33 15.66 21.07
N ASP A 81 -1.53 15.83 20.49
CA ASP A 81 -1.94 17.01 19.73
C ASP A 81 -1.09 17.28 18.46
N GLY A 82 -0.36 16.27 17.97
CA GLY A 82 0.41 16.35 16.73
C GLY A 82 -0.45 16.17 15.47
N GLU A 83 0.07 16.63 14.34
CA GLU A 83 -0.58 16.54 13.03
C GLU A 83 -0.16 15.27 12.29
N VAL A 84 -1.11 14.59 11.65
CA VAL A 84 -0.84 13.44 10.78
C VAL A 84 -1.09 13.84 9.34
N VAL A 85 -0.05 13.75 8.51
CA VAL A 85 -0.09 14.11 7.09
C VAL A 85 0.17 12.86 6.24
N LYS A 86 -0.66 12.66 5.21
CA LYS A 86 -0.57 11.49 4.33
C LYS A 86 -0.34 11.85 2.87
N THR A 87 0.33 10.97 2.15
CA THR A 87 0.75 11.20 0.75
C THR A 87 -0.34 11.11 -0.30
N ARG A 88 -1.52 10.57 0.00
CA ARG A 88 -2.61 10.43 -0.98
C ARG A 88 -3.93 10.84 -0.37
N LYS A 89 -4.79 11.48 -1.16
CA LYS A 89 -6.15 11.83 -0.74
C LYS A 89 -7.01 10.60 -0.46
N SER A 90 -6.94 9.60 -1.34
CA SER A 90 -7.66 8.32 -1.21
C SER A 90 -7.03 7.26 -2.11
N ASP A 91 -7.40 6.00 -1.95
CA ASP A 91 -6.95 4.95 -2.86
C ASP A 91 -7.56 5.05 -4.27
N ALA A 92 -8.67 5.78 -4.45
CA ALA A 92 -9.22 6.09 -5.77
C ALA A 92 -8.29 7.01 -6.58
N SER A 93 -7.42 7.79 -5.92
CA SER A 93 -6.54 8.75 -6.59
C SER A 93 -5.63 8.07 -7.62
N VAL A 94 -5.19 6.83 -7.37
CA VAL A 94 -4.36 6.05 -8.31
C VAL A 94 -5.07 5.89 -9.66
N LEU A 95 -6.38 5.57 -9.61
CA LEU A 95 -7.20 5.45 -10.80
C LEU A 95 -7.56 6.82 -11.39
N GLU A 96 -7.91 7.79 -10.55
CA GLU A 96 -8.35 9.14 -10.96
C GLU A 96 -7.25 10.02 -11.53
N ASN A 97 -6.00 9.76 -11.17
CA ASN A 97 -4.83 10.44 -11.71
C ASN A 97 -4.29 9.73 -12.98
N SER A 98 -4.70 8.49 -13.21
CA SER A 98 -4.26 7.71 -14.38
C SER A 98 -4.87 8.22 -15.69
N HIS A 99 -4.15 8.07 -16.79
CA HIS A 99 -4.67 8.41 -18.12
C HIS A 99 -5.88 7.53 -18.49
N SER A 100 -6.87 8.08 -19.19
CA SER A 100 -8.11 7.35 -19.55
C SER A 100 -7.84 6.01 -20.25
N LEU A 101 -6.89 5.98 -21.20
CA LEU A 101 -6.50 4.73 -21.88
C LEU A 101 -5.88 3.70 -20.92
N ALA A 102 -5.10 4.15 -19.93
CA ALA A 102 -4.53 3.24 -18.93
C ALA A 102 -5.63 2.66 -18.02
N ARG A 103 -6.65 3.45 -17.66
CA ARG A 103 -7.82 2.96 -16.91
C ARG A 103 -8.58 1.89 -17.70
N VAL A 104 -8.83 2.13 -18.99
CA VAL A 104 -9.51 1.16 -19.86
C VAL A 104 -8.68 -0.11 -20.03
N ALA A 105 -7.38 0.01 -20.26
CA ALA A 105 -6.48 -1.13 -20.36
C ALA A 105 -6.48 -1.96 -19.06
N ALA A 106 -6.37 -1.31 -17.90
CA ALA A 106 -6.43 -1.98 -16.60
C ALA A 106 -7.76 -2.71 -16.38
N ALA A 107 -8.89 -2.08 -16.74
CA ALA A 107 -10.20 -2.71 -16.65
C ALA A 107 -10.32 -3.95 -17.56
N ILE A 108 -9.83 -3.88 -18.79
CA ILE A 108 -9.80 -5.02 -19.72
C ILE A 108 -8.91 -6.14 -19.18
N MET A 109 -7.74 -5.81 -18.62
CA MET A 109 -6.83 -6.77 -18.01
C MET A 109 -7.49 -7.48 -16.82
N PHE A 110 -8.17 -6.74 -15.94
CA PHE A 110 -8.94 -7.29 -14.83
C PHE A 110 -10.01 -8.27 -15.35
N LEU A 111 -10.90 -7.80 -16.21
CA LEU A 111 -12.03 -8.59 -16.73
C LEU A 111 -11.56 -9.84 -17.49
N GLY A 112 -10.51 -9.70 -18.31
CA GLY A 112 -9.93 -10.80 -19.06
C GLY A 112 -9.36 -11.88 -18.14
N LEU A 113 -8.44 -11.51 -17.23
CA LEU A 113 -7.81 -12.46 -16.31
C LEU A 113 -8.83 -13.11 -15.36
N PHE A 114 -9.79 -12.33 -14.87
CA PHE A 114 -10.86 -12.83 -14.00
C PHE A 114 -11.75 -13.85 -14.74
N SER A 115 -12.13 -13.57 -16.00
CA SER A 115 -12.94 -14.47 -16.81
C SER A 115 -12.19 -15.75 -17.19
N ILE A 116 -10.90 -15.64 -17.55
CA ILE A 116 -10.05 -16.80 -17.85
C ILE A 116 -9.88 -17.67 -16.59
N SER A 117 -9.72 -17.05 -15.42
CA SER A 117 -9.67 -17.75 -14.13
C SER A 117 -10.96 -18.56 -13.86
N ALA A 118 -12.12 -17.95 -14.13
CA ALA A 118 -13.43 -18.60 -14.03
C ALA A 118 -13.51 -19.82 -14.97
N PHE A 119 -13.10 -19.66 -16.23
CA PHE A 119 -13.11 -20.71 -17.23
C PHE A 119 -12.24 -21.91 -16.82
N TYR A 120 -11.03 -21.68 -16.32
CA TYR A 120 -10.19 -22.77 -15.77
C TYR A 120 -10.81 -23.44 -14.55
N GLY A 121 -11.58 -22.69 -13.75
CA GLY A 121 -12.38 -23.23 -12.66
C GLY A 121 -13.40 -24.24 -13.13
N ILE A 122 -14.23 -23.87 -14.12
CA ILE A 122 -15.24 -24.76 -14.73
C ILE A 122 -14.62 -26.03 -15.33
N LEU A 123 -13.42 -25.92 -15.90
CA LEU A 123 -12.68 -27.08 -16.43
C LEU A 123 -12.04 -27.97 -15.35
N GLY A 124 -12.23 -27.65 -14.06
CA GLY A 124 -11.64 -28.37 -12.93
C GLY A 124 -10.14 -28.11 -12.74
N ASN A 125 -9.55 -27.13 -13.45
CA ASN A 125 -8.12 -26.83 -13.37
C ASN A 125 -7.84 -25.67 -12.40
N HIS A 126 -8.04 -25.95 -11.12
CA HIS A 126 -7.87 -24.95 -10.07
C HIS A 126 -6.42 -24.43 -9.94
N LEU A 127 -5.42 -25.26 -10.27
CA LEU A 127 -4.01 -24.88 -10.19
C LEU A 127 -3.65 -23.73 -11.13
N LEU A 128 -4.29 -23.64 -12.31
CA LEU A 128 -4.10 -22.50 -13.22
C LEU A 128 -5.06 -21.35 -12.91
N GLY A 129 -6.26 -21.65 -12.43
CA GLY A 129 -7.24 -20.61 -12.15
C GLY A 129 -6.90 -19.72 -10.95
N VAL A 130 -6.33 -20.28 -9.86
CA VAL A 130 -5.89 -19.51 -8.69
C VAL A 130 -4.89 -18.40 -9.03
N PRO A 131 -3.75 -18.67 -9.71
CA PRO A 131 -2.80 -17.61 -10.05
C PRO A 131 -3.36 -16.61 -11.07
N LEU A 132 -4.31 -17.01 -11.92
CA LEU A 132 -5.02 -16.08 -12.81
C LEU A 132 -5.97 -15.15 -12.05
N LEU A 133 -6.67 -15.65 -11.03
CA LEU A 133 -7.49 -14.81 -10.15
C LEU A 133 -6.60 -13.82 -9.41
N LEU A 134 -5.49 -14.30 -8.85
CA LEU A 134 -4.50 -13.45 -8.20
C LEU A 134 -3.98 -12.37 -9.15
N GLY A 135 -3.60 -12.78 -10.36
CA GLY A 135 -3.13 -11.88 -11.41
C GLY A 135 -4.19 -10.85 -11.81
N SER A 136 -5.48 -11.22 -11.83
CA SER A 136 -6.56 -10.29 -12.14
C SER A 136 -6.63 -9.13 -11.16
N ALA A 137 -6.32 -9.33 -9.88
CA ALA A 137 -6.28 -8.25 -8.89
C ALA A 137 -4.96 -7.47 -8.94
N LEU A 138 -3.82 -8.18 -8.95
CA LEU A 138 -2.50 -7.54 -8.81
C LEU A 138 -2.02 -6.84 -10.09
N VAL A 139 -2.18 -7.47 -11.25
CA VAL A 139 -1.58 -6.98 -12.50
C VAL A 139 -2.17 -5.62 -12.93
N PRO A 140 -3.51 -5.42 -12.96
CA PRO A 140 -4.09 -4.11 -13.29
C PRO A 140 -3.69 -3.02 -12.29
N LEU A 141 -3.64 -3.36 -10.99
CA LEU A 141 -3.24 -2.43 -9.94
C LEU A 141 -1.78 -1.98 -10.10
N LEU A 142 -0.86 -2.93 -10.30
CA LEU A 142 0.55 -2.64 -10.54
C LEU A 142 0.73 -1.84 -11.83
N PHE A 143 0.03 -2.19 -12.90
CA PHE A 143 0.06 -1.44 -14.16
C PHE A 143 -0.34 0.03 -13.96
N LEU A 144 -1.43 0.30 -13.24
CA LEU A 144 -1.85 1.67 -12.92
C LEU A 144 -0.80 2.40 -12.07
N ARG A 145 -0.26 1.75 -11.04
CA ARG A 145 0.77 2.34 -10.16
C ARG A 145 2.07 2.67 -10.90
N PHE A 146 2.52 1.79 -11.81
CA PHE A 146 3.70 2.05 -12.64
C PHE A 146 3.45 3.20 -13.61
N HIS A 147 2.26 3.23 -14.25
CA HIS A 147 1.90 4.29 -15.17
C HIS A 147 1.77 5.66 -14.47
N GLU A 148 1.23 5.70 -13.24
CA GLU A 148 1.18 6.90 -12.40
C GLU A 148 2.61 7.37 -12.08
N SER A 149 3.45 6.47 -11.55
CA SER A 149 4.84 6.76 -11.17
C SER A 149 5.71 7.25 -12.33
N ALA A 150 5.42 6.85 -13.57
CA ALA A 150 6.21 7.22 -14.75
C ALA A 150 5.82 8.59 -15.37
N ARG A 151 4.67 9.17 -15.01
CA ARG A 151 4.14 10.38 -15.68
C ARG A 151 4.37 11.68 -14.95
N THR A 152 4.72 11.67 -13.67
CA THR A 152 4.89 12.90 -12.90
C THR A 152 6.37 13.32 -12.84
N ASN A 153 6.64 14.57 -13.26
CA ASN A 153 7.73 15.41 -12.74
C ASN A 153 7.45 15.77 -11.26
N ASN A 154 7.12 14.75 -10.46
CA ASN A 154 6.80 14.77 -9.04
C ASN A 154 6.69 13.30 -8.63
N SER A 155 7.84 12.64 -8.51
CA SER A 155 7.88 11.27 -8.00
C SER A 155 7.27 11.23 -6.60
N ARG A 156 6.74 10.08 -6.16
CA ARG A 156 6.23 9.89 -4.79
C ARG A 156 7.22 10.37 -3.71
N ASN A 157 8.52 10.28 -4.02
CA ASN A 157 9.60 10.75 -3.16
C ASN A 157 9.66 12.28 -3.09
N GLU A 158 9.44 12.99 -4.22
CA GLU A 158 9.36 14.46 -4.25
C GLU A 158 8.17 14.96 -3.44
N LEU A 159 6.98 14.37 -3.61
CA LEU A 159 5.81 14.72 -2.81
C LEU A 159 6.07 14.53 -1.30
N MET A 160 6.69 13.40 -0.93
CA MET A 160 7.05 13.16 0.47
C MET A 160 8.07 14.19 0.98
N ALA A 161 9.06 14.54 0.17
CA ALA A 161 10.04 15.56 0.51
C ALA A 161 9.39 16.96 0.65
N GLU A 162 8.41 17.29 -0.17
CA GLU A 162 7.60 18.52 -0.06
C GLU A 162 6.84 18.55 1.26
N LEU A 163 6.14 17.47 1.63
CA LEU A 163 5.40 17.39 2.90
C LEU A 163 6.33 17.52 4.12
N ILE A 164 7.50 16.87 4.09
CA ILE A 164 8.54 17.04 5.14
C ILE A 164 9.03 18.47 5.18
N THR A 165 9.25 19.09 4.01
CA THR A 165 9.73 20.46 3.91
C THR A 165 8.72 21.46 4.46
N ASP A 166 7.44 21.24 4.21
CA ASP A 166 6.37 22.09 4.70
C ASP A 166 6.22 21.94 6.23
N ALA A 167 6.18 20.72 6.76
CA ALA A 167 6.18 20.49 8.21
C ALA A 167 7.42 21.09 8.90
N ALA A 168 8.59 20.99 8.27
CA ALA A 168 9.83 21.54 8.82
C ALA A 168 9.84 23.08 8.95
N LYS A 169 9.01 23.79 8.17
CA LYS A 169 8.89 25.27 8.26
C LYS A 169 8.20 25.69 9.57
N ASP A 170 7.30 24.87 10.08
CA ASP A 170 6.58 25.11 11.32
C ASP A 170 7.46 24.85 12.56
N GLY A 171 8.56 24.11 12.39
CA GLY A 171 9.51 23.74 13.43
C GLY A 171 9.07 22.51 14.23
N GLY A 172 9.79 22.17 15.30
CA GLY A 172 9.44 21.04 16.14
C GLY A 172 9.97 19.69 15.62
N ARG A 173 9.34 18.60 16.02
CA ARG A 173 9.77 17.22 15.71
C ARG A 173 8.89 16.60 14.62
N VAL A 174 9.49 16.41 13.46
CA VAL A 174 8.89 15.78 12.28
C VAL A 174 9.38 14.35 12.16
N VAL A 175 8.46 13.38 12.15
CA VAL A 175 8.78 11.96 11.93
C VAL A 175 8.09 11.50 10.66
N ALA A 176 8.87 11.06 9.67
CA ALA A 176 8.36 10.48 8.44
C ALA A 176 8.62 8.96 8.41
N VAL A 177 7.58 8.15 8.28
CA VAL A 177 7.69 6.69 8.16
C VAL A 177 7.39 6.29 6.71
N VAL A 178 8.38 5.68 6.06
CA VAL A 178 8.37 5.41 4.62
C VAL A 178 8.98 4.05 4.32
N GLY A 179 8.61 3.40 3.22
CA GLY A 179 9.29 2.16 2.82
C GLY A 179 10.79 2.41 2.60
N ASP A 180 11.68 1.53 3.07
CA ASP A 180 13.14 1.80 3.06
C ASP A 180 13.71 2.15 1.67
N ASN A 181 13.14 1.60 0.61
CA ASN A 181 13.53 1.92 -0.77
C ASN A 181 13.25 3.39 -1.17
N HIS A 182 12.38 4.08 -0.42
CA HIS A 182 12.02 5.49 -0.64
C HIS A 182 12.83 6.46 0.24
N ALA A 183 13.34 6.02 1.40
CA ALA A 183 13.99 6.89 2.36
C ALA A 183 15.16 7.70 1.78
N GLU A 184 16.08 7.03 1.08
CA GLU A 184 17.26 7.70 0.49
C GLU A 184 16.88 8.62 -0.68
N PRO A 185 16.04 8.20 -1.66
CA PRO A 185 15.52 9.12 -2.66
C PRO A 185 14.82 10.36 -2.10
N ILE A 186 14.05 10.24 -1.00
CA ILE A 186 13.38 11.38 -0.37
C ILE A 186 14.41 12.38 0.14
N ILE A 187 15.44 11.92 0.86
CA ILE A 187 16.50 12.77 1.40
C ILE A 187 17.19 13.58 0.30
N GLN A 188 17.43 12.96 -0.87
CA GLN A 188 18.06 13.62 -2.01
C GLN A 188 17.22 14.77 -2.60
N HIS A 189 15.91 14.79 -2.35
CA HIS A 189 15.00 15.85 -2.81
C HIS A 189 14.73 16.91 -1.74
N LEU A 190 15.21 16.72 -0.50
CA LEU A 190 15.06 17.72 0.55
C LEU A 190 15.96 18.94 0.27
N PRO A 191 15.48 20.16 0.60
CA PRO A 191 16.29 21.34 0.47
C PRO A 191 17.49 21.30 1.43
N GLY A 192 18.65 21.81 1.02
CA GLY A 192 19.89 21.67 1.79
C GLY A 192 19.96 22.40 3.14
N TRP A 193 18.88 23.04 3.58
CA TRP A 193 18.75 23.58 4.95
C TRP A 193 18.11 22.59 5.92
N ILE A 194 17.52 21.50 5.41
CA ILE A 194 17.00 20.37 6.18
C ILE A 194 18.09 19.32 6.29
N ASP A 195 18.42 18.92 7.52
CA ASP A 195 19.39 17.87 7.82
C ASP A 195 18.69 16.73 8.58
N PRO A 196 18.13 15.72 7.87
CA PRO A 196 17.33 14.68 8.49
C PRO A 196 18.20 13.55 9.06
N VAL A 197 17.78 13.01 10.19
CA VAL A 197 18.31 11.74 10.71
C VAL A 197 17.60 10.59 9.99
N ARG A 198 18.34 9.87 9.15
CA ARG A 198 17.84 8.64 8.52
C ARG A 198 17.98 7.46 9.47
N GLU A 199 16.87 6.79 9.74
CA GLU A 199 16.87 5.51 10.43
C GLU A 199 16.52 4.37 9.48
N LYS A 200 17.33 3.31 9.52
CA LYS A 200 17.14 2.12 8.67
C LYS A 200 16.13 1.16 9.31
N PRO A 201 15.61 0.19 8.55
CA PRO A 201 14.85 -0.91 9.11
C PRO A 201 15.59 -1.61 10.26
N VAL A 202 14.87 -2.02 11.29
CA VAL A 202 15.40 -2.73 12.46
C VAL A 202 16.12 -4.03 12.06
N TYR A 203 15.73 -4.62 10.93
CA TYR A 203 16.43 -5.72 10.27
C TYR A 203 16.20 -5.71 8.77
N SER A 204 17.09 -6.38 8.03
CA SER A 204 16.95 -6.51 6.58
C SER A 204 15.77 -7.40 6.16
N SER A 205 15.28 -7.18 4.95
CA SER A 205 14.25 -8.02 4.30
C SER A 205 14.70 -9.46 4.03
N THR A 206 16.00 -9.72 4.10
CA THR A 206 16.59 -11.06 3.96
C THR A 206 16.84 -11.74 5.30
N SER A 207 16.53 -11.08 6.42
CA SER A 207 16.80 -11.59 7.75
C SER A 207 15.81 -12.69 8.16
N TRP A 208 16.26 -13.55 9.07
CA TRP A 208 15.39 -14.56 9.68
C TRP A 208 14.24 -13.94 10.50
N ARG A 209 14.42 -12.73 11.03
CA ARG A 209 13.37 -11.99 11.74
C ARG A 209 12.25 -11.57 10.79
N HIS A 210 12.60 -11.00 9.64
CA HIS A 210 11.63 -10.65 8.60
C HIS A 210 10.89 -11.89 8.09
N LEU A 211 11.62 -12.98 7.81
CA LEU A 211 11.00 -14.23 7.36
C LEU A 211 9.97 -14.77 8.36
N LYS A 212 10.26 -14.69 9.67
CA LYS A 212 9.29 -15.07 10.71
C LYS A 212 8.03 -14.22 10.66
N ASP A 213 8.18 -12.91 10.48
CA ASP A 213 7.05 -12.00 10.41
C ASP A 213 6.16 -12.24 9.20
N VAL A 214 6.72 -12.60 8.04
CA VAL A 214 5.95 -12.82 6.81
C VAL A 214 5.48 -14.26 6.60
N SER A 215 6.15 -15.25 7.16
CA SER A 215 5.89 -16.67 6.85
C SER A 215 4.44 -17.11 7.16
N TYR A 216 3.95 -16.79 8.36
CA TYR A 216 2.58 -17.11 8.75
C TYR A 216 1.53 -16.28 7.99
N PRO A 217 1.69 -14.95 7.86
CA PRO A 217 0.88 -14.15 6.94
C PRO A 217 0.80 -14.69 5.52
N ILE A 218 1.91 -15.09 4.90
CA ILE A 218 1.93 -15.66 3.55
C ILE A 218 1.09 -16.95 3.50
N PHE A 219 1.24 -17.83 4.49
CA PHE A 219 0.43 -19.04 4.60
C PHE A 219 -1.07 -18.70 4.70
N LEU A 220 -1.43 -17.69 5.49
CA LEU A 220 -2.81 -17.20 5.60
C LEU A 220 -3.32 -16.62 4.28
N CYS A 221 -2.53 -15.81 3.57
CA CYS A 221 -2.89 -15.26 2.26
C CYS A 221 -3.18 -16.38 1.25
N ILE A 222 -2.32 -17.40 1.18
CA ILE A 222 -2.50 -18.56 0.29
C ILE A 222 -3.78 -19.32 0.66
N SER A 223 -4.00 -19.54 1.97
CA SER A 223 -5.19 -20.25 2.46
C SER A 223 -6.48 -19.47 2.16
N ALA A 224 -6.50 -18.17 2.42
CA ALA A 224 -7.63 -17.30 2.14
C ALA A 224 -7.93 -17.21 0.64
N LEU A 225 -6.88 -17.06 -0.18
CA LEU A 225 -6.99 -17.07 -1.64
C LEU A 225 -7.59 -18.39 -2.15
N TRP A 226 -7.14 -19.52 -1.60
CA TRP A 226 -7.66 -20.84 -1.97
C TRP A 226 -9.15 -20.98 -1.65
N VAL A 227 -9.55 -20.66 -0.42
CA VAL A 227 -10.96 -20.70 0.02
C VAL A 227 -11.81 -19.78 -0.84
N PHE A 228 -11.35 -18.54 -1.05
CA PHE A 228 -12.05 -17.57 -1.89
C PHE A 228 -12.21 -18.09 -3.32
N TYR A 229 -11.15 -18.64 -3.91
CA TYR A 229 -11.20 -19.21 -5.25
C TYR A 229 -12.15 -20.40 -5.35
N SER A 230 -12.17 -21.29 -4.35
CA SER A 230 -13.14 -22.40 -4.32
C SER A 230 -14.59 -21.91 -4.29
N LEU A 231 -14.90 -20.89 -3.48
CA LEU A 231 -16.23 -20.28 -3.45
C LEU A 231 -16.58 -19.60 -4.77
N PHE A 232 -15.62 -18.89 -5.37
CA PHE A 232 -15.78 -18.26 -6.67
C PHE A 232 -16.10 -19.29 -7.76
N VAL A 233 -15.37 -20.39 -7.84
CA VAL A 233 -15.63 -21.45 -8.82
C VAL A 233 -16.99 -22.10 -8.58
N ALA A 234 -17.35 -22.43 -7.34
CA ALA A 234 -18.65 -23.00 -7.02
C ALA A 234 -19.81 -22.08 -7.45
N TYR A 235 -19.66 -20.76 -7.24
CA TYR A 235 -20.64 -19.78 -7.72
C TYR A 235 -20.73 -19.75 -9.25
N VAL A 236 -19.59 -19.71 -9.94
CA VAL A 236 -19.53 -19.69 -11.41
C VAL A 236 -20.15 -20.96 -12.00
N GLU A 237 -19.83 -22.14 -11.46
CA GLU A 237 -20.40 -23.42 -11.88
C GLU A 237 -21.92 -23.47 -11.69
N PHE A 238 -22.41 -22.96 -10.56
CA PHE A 238 -23.83 -22.86 -10.29
C PHE A 238 -24.54 -21.98 -11.35
N VAL A 239 -24.01 -20.78 -11.61
CA VAL A 239 -24.56 -19.87 -12.62
C VAL A 239 -24.49 -20.48 -14.03
N TRP A 240 -23.38 -21.13 -14.36
CA TRP A 240 -23.21 -21.83 -15.63
C TRP A 240 -24.24 -22.94 -15.80
N SER A 241 -24.50 -23.72 -14.76
CA SER A 241 -25.50 -24.80 -14.79
C SER A 241 -26.93 -24.31 -14.99
N LEU A 242 -27.26 -23.09 -14.52
CA LEU A 242 -28.56 -22.45 -14.74
C LEU A 242 -28.72 -21.86 -16.14
N SER A 243 -27.63 -21.72 -16.88
CA SER A 243 -27.59 -21.09 -18.21
C SER A 243 -27.65 -22.12 -19.35
N ILE A 244 -27.60 -23.42 -19.03
CA ILE A 244 -27.74 -24.58 -19.93
C ILE A 244 -29.16 -25.13 -19.80
#